data_AF-A0A2V7U835-F1
#
_entry.id   AF-A0A2V7U835-F1
#
_cell.length_a   1.000
_cell.length_b   1.000
_cell.length_c   1.000
_cell.angle_alpha   90.00
_cell.angle_beta   90.00
_cell.angle_gamma   90.00
#
_symmetry.space_group_name_H-M   'P 1'
#
loop_
_entity.id
_entity.type
_entity.pdbx_description
1 polymer ?
#
loop_
_entity_poly.entity_id
_entity_poly.type
_entity_poly.pdbx_seq_one_letter_code
_entity_poly.pdbx_strand_id
1 'polypeptide(L)'
;MFTQIETQLTVKHLYDRWRPQVVHDLHQMGARAARIFAPPYVDPWEPNVDPALIEAVNGIGTTIAASLMTEGRKGVVIHALYDAWSPARAYPHTHGGVRILTECASAKMATPIEVKFNDLETGIGYDAKHAAWNFPAPWPGGTWRLRDIVDYQLSATRAVLAHAARNRDYWLRTFYDVNRRAAARREPYAFIVPAEQKDPLAAAKLLWVIRTGAVDVYRARAEFKAGERAYAAGSHVIPMAQPFSAFAKMLLERQRYPDLREWPGGPPQRPYDVTAHTLPLLMGVEVVAADAPFVAALEKLDAAASFVTPG
;
A
#
# COMPACT_ATOMS: atom_id res chain seq x y z
N MET A 1 11.10 0.33 3.88
CA MET A 1 11.92 1.02 4.91
C MET A 1 11.87 2.52 4.66
N PHE A 2 11.98 3.34 5.70
CA PHE A 2 11.92 4.81 5.60
C PHE A 2 13.32 5.44 5.42
N THR A 3 14.10 4.95 4.44
CA THR A 3 15.51 5.35 4.30
C THR A 3 15.71 6.73 3.69
N GLN A 4 14.72 7.23 2.93
CA GLN A 4 14.77 8.55 2.29
C GLN A 4 14.13 9.61 3.19
N ILE A 5 14.73 10.81 3.23
CA ILE A 5 14.23 11.91 4.05
C ILE A 5 12.84 12.37 3.58
N GLU A 6 12.57 12.33 2.28
CA GLU A 6 11.28 12.64 1.68
C GLU A 6 10.18 11.71 2.20
N THR A 7 10.47 10.40 2.29
CA THR A 7 9.52 9.44 2.86
C THR A 7 9.29 9.71 4.35
N GLN A 8 10.36 9.99 5.12
CA GLN A 8 10.23 10.30 6.54
C GLN A 8 9.41 11.57 6.78
N LEU A 9 9.64 12.62 6.00
CA LEU A 9 8.89 13.87 6.08
C LEU A 9 7.44 13.66 5.67
N THR A 10 7.17 12.85 4.65
CA THR A 10 5.81 12.50 4.22
C THR A 10 5.06 11.77 5.34
N VAL A 11 5.68 10.76 5.96
CA VAL A 11 5.07 10.06 7.11
C VAL A 11 4.78 11.04 8.24
N LYS A 12 5.79 11.79 8.69
CA LYS A 12 5.67 12.68 9.85
C LYS A 12 4.68 13.84 9.64
N HIS A 13 4.74 14.51 8.49
CA HIS A 13 4.04 15.78 8.28
C HIS A 13 2.75 15.64 7.49
N LEU A 14 2.56 14.55 6.75
CA LEU A 14 1.32 14.27 6.03
C LEU A 14 0.52 13.16 6.72
N TYR A 15 1.07 11.95 6.82
CA TYR A 15 0.31 10.80 7.31
C TYR A 15 0.01 10.86 8.81
N ASP A 16 1.03 11.08 9.65
CA ASP A 16 0.86 11.11 11.09
C ASP A 16 0.09 12.34 11.56
N ARG A 17 0.28 13.47 10.87
CA ARG A 17 -0.38 14.74 11.19
C ARG A 17 -1.86 14.73 10.85
N TRP A 18 -2.24 14.21 9.68
CA TRP A 18 -3.60 14.36 9.14
C TRP A 18 -4.40 13.08 9.10
N ARG A 19 -3.76 11.90 9.13
CA ARG A 19 -4.39 10.57 9.02
C ARG A 19 -5.45 10.54 7.88
N PRO A 20 -5.06 10.82 6.63
CA PRO A 20 -6.00 10.99 5.53
C PRO A 20 -6.75 9.69 5.22
N GLN A 21 -8.07 9.80 4.97
CA GLN A 21 -8.88 8.65 4.55
C GLN A 21 -8.65 8.30 3.08
N VAL A 22 -8.29 9.27 2.25
CA VAL A 22 -7.99 9.09 0.82
C VAL A 22 -6.70 9.81 0.48
N VAL A 23 -5.79 9.10 -0.17
CA VAL A 23 -4.53 9.61 -0.72
C VAL A 23 -4.54 9.34 -2.20
N HIS A 24 -4.45 10.39 -3.01
CA HIS A 24 -4.41 10.29 -4.47
C HIS A 24 -2.99 10.56 -4.95
N ASP A 25 -2.37 9.52 -5.51
CA ASP A 25 -1.00 9.55 -5.97
C ASP A 25 -0.99 9.61 -7.52
N LEU A 26 -0.40 10.68 -8.07
CA LEU A 26 -0.46 10.98 -9.50
C LEU A 26 0.81 10.49 -10.20
N HIS A 27 0.66 9.59 -11.16
CA HIS A 27 1.77 8.96 -11.88
C HIS A 27 1.61 9.08 -13.40
N GLN A 28 2.66 8.65 -14.10
CA GLN A 28 2.65 8.44 -15.54
C GLN A 28 3.14 7.03 -15.89
N MET A 29 2.52 6.44 -16.90
CA MET A 29 2.84 5.11 -17.42
C MET A 29 3.29 5.16 -18.89
N GLY A 30 3.50 3.99 -19.49
CA GLY A 30 3.86 3.85 -20.89
C GLY A 30 2.91 4.62 -21.84
N ALA A 31 3.47 5.09 -22.95
CA ALA A 31 2.77 6.00 -23.86
C ALA A 31 1.84 5.31 -24.89
N ARG A 32 1.88 3.98 -24.99
CA ARG A 32 1.35 3.22 -26.14
C ARG A 32 0.14 2.33 -25.84
N ALA A 33 -0.56 2.53 -24.72
CA ALA A 33 -1.75 1.73 -24.37
C ALA A 33 -2.94 2.61 -23.92
N ALA A 34 -3.59 2.34 -22.78
CA ALA A 34 -4.58 3.23 -22.19
C ALA A 34 -4.03 4.65 -21.98
N ARG A 35 -4.92 5.65 -21.88
CA ARG A 35 -4.56 7.06 -21.60
C ARG A 35 -4.54 7.37 -20.12
N ILE A 36 -5.37 6.70 -19.33
CA ILE A 36 -5.30 6.77 -17.87
C ILE A 36 -5.78 5.45 -17.27
N PHE A 37 -5.09 4.99 -16.23
CA PHE A 37 -5.60 3.97 -15.33
C PHE A 37 -6.13 4.61 -14.04
N ALA A 38 -7.22 4.04 -13.52
CA ALA A 38 -7.68 4.21 -12.14
C ALA A 38 -8.03 2.83 -11.58
N PRO A 39 -7.97 2.60 -10.25
CA PRO A 39 -8.38 1.32 -9.67
C PRO A 39 -9.86 0.99 -10.00
N PRO A 40 -10.33 -0.27 -9.88
CA PRO A 40 -9.77 -1.38 -9.10
C PRO A 40 -8.35 -1.83 -9.48
N TYR A 41 -7.57 -2.23 -8.47
CA TYR A 41 -6.32 -2.97 -8.66
C TYR A 41 -6.62 -4.43 -9.01
N VAL A 42 -5.68 -5.10 -9.70
CA VAL A 42 -5.74 -6.56 -9.90
C VAL A 42 -5.09 -7.29 -8.73
N ASP A 43 -5.30 -8.60 -8.67
CA ASP A 43 -4.63 -9.44 -7.69
C ASP A 43 -3.11 -9.56 -7.97
N PRO A 44 -2.30 -9.75 -6.91
CA PRO A 44 -2.73 -9.98 -5.52
C PRO A 44 -2.75 -8.71 -4.66
N TRP A 45 -3.59 -8.75 -3.61
CA TRP A 45 -3.58 -7.77 -2.52
C TRP A 45 -2.76 -8.28 -1.33
N GLU A 46 -2.13 -7.35 -0.61
CA GLU A 46 -1.48 -7.68 0.65
C GLU A 46 -2.52 -8.19 1.68
N PRO A 47 -2.33 -9.37 2.31
CA PRO A 47 -3.39 -10.04 3.06
C PRO A 47 -3.81 -9.37 4.38
N ASN A 48 -3.00 -8.44 4.89
CA ASN A 48 -3.27 -7.70 6.11
C ASN A 48 -4.02 -6.38 5.86
N VAL A 49 -4.29 -6.03 4.60
CA VAL A 49 -5.21 -4.95 4.24
C VAL A 49 -6.65 -5.37 4.55
N ASP A 50 -7.38 -4.51 5.27
CA ASP A 50 -8.78 -4.79 5.62
C ASP A 50 -9.66 -4.79 4.34
N PRO A 51 -10.53 -5.81 4.14
CA PRO A 51 -11.36 -5.91 2.94
C PRO A 51 -12.24 -4.68 2.68
N ALA A 52 -12.65 -3.94 3.71
CA ALA A 52 -13.42 -2.71 3.52
C ALA A 52 -12.63 -1.63 2.77
N LEU A 53 -11.30 -1.61 2.90
CA LEU A 53 -10.43 -0.69 2.17
C LEU A 53 -10.23 -1.10 0.72
N ILE A 54 -10.26 -2.40 0.42
CA ILE A 54 -10.24 -2.93 -0.94
C ILE A 54 -11.49 -2.43 -1.68
N GLU A 55 -12.66 -2.62 -1.08
CA GLU A 55 -13.92 -2.14 -1.67
C GLU A 55 -14.00 -0.62 -1.75
N ALA A 56 -13.42 0.10 -0.77
CA ALA A 56 -13.33 1.55 -0.84
C ALA A 56 -12.47 2.03 -2.02
N VAL A 57 -11.34 1.36 -2.30
CA VAL A 57 -10.51 1.61 -3.50
C VAL A 57 -11.28 1.32 -4.77
N ASN A 58 -11.99 0.19 -4.83
CA ASN A 58 -12.77 -0.20 -6.00
C ASN A 58 -13.85 0.85 -6.29
N GLY A 59 -14.63 1.24 -5.29
CA GLY A 59 -15.72 2.22 -5.42
C GLY A 59 -15.24 3.60 -5.89
N ILE A 60 -14.18 4.14 -5.28
CA ILE A 60 -13.66 5.45 -5.69
C ILE A 60 -13.00 5.39 -7.08
N GLY A 61 -12.29 4.32 -7.40
CA GLY A 61 -11.66 4.12 -8.69
C GLY A 61 -12.67 4.01 -9.84
N THR A 62 -13.74 3.24 -9.65
CA THR A 62 -14.87 3.18 -10.59
C THR A 62 -15.57 4.53 -10.71
N THR A 63 -15.66 5.32 -9.62
CA THR A 63 -16.21 6.69 -9.68
C THR A 63 -15.37 7.61 -10.58
N ILE A 64 -14.04 7.51 -10.49
CA ILE A 64 -13.12 8.26 -11.37
C ILE A 64 -13.39 7.90 -12.83
N ALA A 65 -13.46 6.60 -13.14
CA ALA A 65 -13.67 6.14 -14.50
C ALA A 65 -15.03 6.59 -15.07
N ALA A 66 -16.09 6.51 -14.27
CA ALA A 66 -17.41 7.01 -14.62
C ALA A 66 -17.38 8.52 -14.92
N SER A 67 -16.75 9.32 -14.05
CA SER A 67 -16.63 10.78 -14.25
C SER A 67 -15.91 11.11 -15.55
N LEU A 68 -14.74 10.51 -15.79
CA LEU A 68 -13.96 10.74 -17.00
C LEU A 68 -14.74 10.34 -18.26
N MET A 69 -15.47 9.22 -18.23
CA MET A 69 -16.30 8.78 -19.35
C MET A 69 -17.44 9.76 -19.63
N THR A 70 -18.10 10.28 -18.60
CA THR A 70 -19.17 11.29 -18.75
C THR A 70 -18.65 12.63 -19.28
N GLU A 71 -17.37 12.95 -19.05
CA GLU A 71 -16.68 14.08 -19.67
C GLU A 71 -16.26 13.81 -21.12
N GLY A 72 -16.56 12.63 -21.67
CA GLY A 72 -16.23 12.24 -23.03
C GLY A 72 -14.80 11.74 -23.21
N ARG A 73 -14.04 11.54 -22.12
CA ARG A 73 -12.66 11.06 -22.19
C ARG A 73 -12.59 9.60 -22.65
N LYS A 74 -11.53 9.25 -23.36
CA LYS A 74 -11.31 7.92 -23.97
C LYS A 74 -10.01 7.32 -23.45
N GLY A 75 -9.86 6.01 -23.58
CA GLY A 75 -8.68 5.30 -23.09
C GLY A 75 -8.60 5.24 -21.56
N VAL A 76 -9.73 5.27 -20.86
CA VAL A 76 -9.79 5.09 -19.41
C VAL A 76 -9.88 3.60 -19.12
N VAL A 77 -8.88 3.05 -18.42
CA VAL A 77 -8.84 1.64 -18.02
C VAL A 77 -8.99 1.50 -16.51
N ILE A 78 -9.71 0.47 -16.08
CA ILE A 78 -9.82 0.03 -14.69
C ILE A 78 -9.55 -1.47 -14.59
N HIS A 79 -9.37 -2.01 -13.38
CA HIS A 79 -9.22 -3.46 -13.14
C HIS A 79 -8.17 -4.09 -14.08
N ALA A 80 -6.99 -3.49 -14.09
CA ALA A 80 -5.91 -3.84 -15.00
C ALA A 80 -4.57 -3.40 -14.41
N LEU A 81 -3.46 -3.83 -15.02
CA LEU A 81 -2.11 -3.31 -14.81
C LEU A 81 -1.47 -3.53 -13.43
N TYR A 82 -2.04 -2.99 -12.36
CA TYR A 82 -1.37 -2.80 -11.07
C TYR A 82 -1.98 -3.66 -9.97
N ASP A 83 -1.13 -4.35 -9.23
CA ASP A 83 -1.48 -5.04 -7.99
C ASP A 83 -1.31 -4.15 -6.74
N ALA A 84 -1.81 -4.66 -5.61
CA ALA A 84 -1.69 -4.02 -4.30
C ALA A 84 -0.92 -4.89 -3.29
N TRP A 85 0.07 -5.66 -3.77
CA TRP A 85 0.86 -6.58 -2.93
C TRP A 85 1.98 -5.87 -2.16
N SER A 86 2.62 -4.88 -2.78
CA SER A 86 3.83 -4.26 -2.23
C SER A 86 3.53 -3.35 -1.03
N PRO A 87 4.25 -3.48 0.12
CA PRO A 87 4.05 -2.63 1.28
C PRO A 87 4.43 -1.18 1.03
N ALA A 88 5.27 -0.91 0.02
CA ALA A 88 5.63 0.44 -0.39
C ALA A 88 4.41 1.24 -0.88
N ARG A 89 3.36 0.55 -1.36
CA ARG A 89 2.11 1.15 -1.81
C ARG A 89 1.00 1.12 -0.75
N ALA A 90 1.17 0.33 0.32
CA ALA A 90 0.10 -0.02 1.26
C ALA A 90 0.10 0.77 2.58
N TYR A 91 1.01 1.74 2.77
CA TYR A 91 1.08 2.47 4.04
C TYR A 91 -0.28 3.07 4.48
N PRO A 92 -1.04 3.80 3.62
CA PRO A 92 -2.38 4.27 4.02
C PRO A 92 -3.37 3.13 4.31
N HIS A 93 -3.30 2.03 3.55
CA HIS A 93 -4.15 0.85 3.74
C HIS A 93 -3.97 0.19 5.11
N THR A 94 -2.75 0.19 5.63
CA THR A 94 -2.47 -0.33 6.97
C THR A 94 -2.84 0.64 8.10
N HIS A 95 -3.24 1.87 7.76
CA HIS A 95 -3.62 2.93 8.69
C HIS A 95 -5.10 3.35 8.59
N GLY A 96 -5.93 2.53 7.93
CA GLY A 96 -7.38 2.77 7.83
C GLY A 96 -7.80 3.73 6.71
N GLY A 97 -6.86 4.18 5.89
CA GLY A 97 -7.13 4.99 4.69
C GLY A 97 -6.93 4.20 3.40
N VAL A 98 -7.17 4.85 2.26
CA VAL A 98 -6.86 4.29 0.95
C VAL A 98 -5.78 5.10 0.25
N ARG A 99 -4.87 4.42 -0.45
CA ARG A 99 -4.02 5.03 -1.47
C ARG A 99 -4.51 4.56 -2.84
N ILE A 100 -4.94 5.50 -3.65
CA ILE A 100 -5.20 5.25 -5.07
C ILE A 100 -4.10 5.88 -5.89
N LEU A 101 -3.75 5.24 -7.00
CA LEU A 101 -2.89 5.81 -8.01
C LEU A 101 -3.69 6.01 -9.30
N THR A 102 -3.40 7.09 -10.00
CA THR A 102 -3.82 7.27 -11.38
C THR A 102 -2.60 7.41 -12.27
N GLU A 103 -2.56 6.59 -13.31
CA GLU A 103 -1.39 6.43 -14.17
C GLU A 103 -1.76 6.90 -15.56
N CYS A 104 -1.25 8.06 -15.94
CA CYS A 104 -1.60 8.67 -17.22
C CYS A 104 -0.53 8.37 -18.26
N ALA A 105 -0.91 8.10 -19.51
CA ALA A 105 0.06 7.81 -20.56
C ALA A 105 1.08 8.94 -20.69
N SER A 106 2.36 8.60 -20.74
CA SER A 106 3.42 9.60 -20.85
C SER A 106 3.44 10.30 -22.21
N ALA A 107 3.92 11.54 -22.22
CA ALA A 107 4.37 12.26 -23.40
C ALA A 107 5.84 12.67 -23.19
N LYS A 108 6.49 13.23 -24.21
CA LYS A 108 7.77 13.92 -23.98
C LYS A 108 7.46 15.25 -23.27
N MET A 109 8.26 15.63 -22.28
CA MET A 109 7.94 16.74 -21.36
C MET A 109 7.54 18.04 -22.06
N ALA A 110 8.27 18.44 -23.11
CA ALA A 110 8.00 19.66 -23.88
C ALA A 110 7.57 19.39 -25.33
N THR A 111 7.31 18.13 -25.71
CA THR A 111 7.03 17.77 -27.10
C THR A 111 5.89 16.76 -27.19
N PRO A 112 4.83 17.05 -27.97
CA PRO A 112 3.80 16.05 -28.23
C PRO A 112 4.38 14.78 -28.84
N ILE A 113 3.68 13.68 -28.64
CA ILE A 113 3.92 12.44 -29.38
C ILE A 113 2.74 12.16 -30.29
N GLU A 114 3.00 11.50 -31.40
CA GLU A 114 1.97 10.95 -32.28
C GLU A 114 1.93 9.44 -32.09
N VAL A 115 0.76 8.90 -31.77
CA VAL A 115 0.56 7.46 -31.60
C VAL A 115 -0.61 7.04 -32.47
N LYS A 116 -0.38 6.16 -33.45
CA LYS A 116 -1.45 5.64 -34.29
C LYS A 116 -2.28 4.61 -33.52
N PHE A 117 -3.55 4.44 -33.86
CA PHE A 117 -4.39 3.41 -33.24
C PHE A 117 -3.80 2.00 -33.36
N ASN A 118 -3.29 1.65 -34.55
CA ASN A 118 -2.70 0.33 -34.81
C ASN A 118 -1.37 0.10 -34.07
N ASP A 119 -0.75 1.18 -33.57
CA ASP A 119 0.47 1.15 -32.78
C ASP A 119 0.20 0.90 -31.29
N LEU A 120 -1.07 0.84 -30.87
CA LEU A 120 -1.45 0.58 -29.50
C LEU A 120 -1.16 -0.88 -29.08
N GLU A 121 -0.66 -1.01 -27.86
CA GLU A 121 -0.17 -2.24 -27.26
C GLU A 121 -1.18 -2.83 -26.26
N THR A 122 -1.07 -4.13 -26.04
CA THR A 122 -1.82 -4.84 -24.99
C THR A 122 -1.24 -4.49 -23.62
N GLY A 123 -2.11 -4.27 -22.63
CA GLY A 123 -1.72 -4.15 -21.23
C GLY A 123 -2.11 -5.38 -20.43
N ILE A 124 -1.68 -5.46 -19.18
CA ILE A 124 -2.09 -6.55 -18.28
C ILE A 124 -3.60 -6.43 -18.03
N GLY A 125 -4.37 -7.42 -18.47
CA GLY A 125 -5.82 -7.48 -18.26
C GLY A 125 -6.68 -6.70 -19.27
N TYR A 126 -6.10 -6.15 -20.34
CA TYR A 126 -6.87 -5.49 -21.42
C TYR A 126 -6.06 -5.35 -22.72
N ASP A 127 -6.75 -5.19 -23.86
CA ASP A 127 -6.14 -4.80 -25.13
C ASP A 127 -6.56 -3.36 -25.47
N ALA A 128 -5.60 -2.45 -25.63
CA ALA A 128 -5.87 -1.05 -25.89
C ALA A 128 -6.56 -0.77 -27.25
N LYS A 129 -6.69 -1.78 -28.12
CA LYS A 129 -7.40 -1.71 -29.40
C LYS A 129 -8.82 -2.26 -29.34
N HIS A 130 -9.21 -2.93 -28.25
CA HIS A 130 -10.51 -3.60 -28.15
C HIS A 130 -11.32 -3.03 -26.98
N ALA A 131 -12.58 -2.70 -27.24
CA ALA A 131 -13.50 -2.29 -26.18
C ALA A 131 -13.86 -3.50 -25.30
N ALA A 132 -13.82 -3.30 -23.99
CA ALA A 132 -14.16 -4.31 -22.98
C ALA A 132 -14.87 -3.65 -21.79
N TRP A 133 -15.45 -4.44 -20.90
CA TRP A 133 -16.16 -3.91 -19.72
C TRP A 133 -15.27 -3.03 -18.83
N ASN A 134 -13.97 -3.34 -18.73
CA ASN A 134 -12.97 -2.60 -17.96
C ASN A 134 -12.21 -1.55 -18.79
N PHE A 135 -12.50 -1.48 -20.10
CA PHE A 135 -11.94 -0.52 -21.05
C PHE A 135 -12.96 -0.18 -22.15
N PRO A 136 -14.09 0.46 -21.82
CA PRO A 136 -15.26 0.50 -22.70
C PRO A 136 -15.11 1.43 -23.90
N ALA A 137 -14.18 2.38 -23.86
CA ALA A 137 -13.99 3.34 -24.94
C ALA A 137 -12.49 3.52 -25.26
N PRO A 138 -11.92 2.68 -26.14
CA PRO A 138 -10.54 2.81 -26.60
C PRO A 138 -10.21 4.21 -27.13
N TRP A 139 -8.97 4.64 -26.92
CA TRP A 139 -8.49 5.90 -27.48
C TRP A 139 -8.16 5.70 -28.98
N PRO A 140 -8.65 6.56 -29.89
CA PRO A 140 -8.52 6.35 -31.34
C PRO A 140 -7.11 6.60 -31.91
N GLY A 141 -6.12 6.86 -31.05
CA GLY A 141 -4.83 7.39 -31.48
C GLY A 141 -4.87 8.90 -31.77
N GLY A 142 -3.71 9.46 -32.09
CA GLY A 142 -3.49 10.85 -32.45
C GLY A 142 -2.40 11.52 -31.61
N THR A 143 -2.43 12.85 -31.60
CA THR A 143 -1.50 13.67 -30.82
C THR A 143 -1.78 13.51 -29.33
N TRP A 144 -0.73 13.26 -28.54
CA TRP A 144 -0.78 13.24 -27.08
C TRP A 144 0.25 14.21 -26.51
N ARG A 145 -0.18 15.07 -25.60
CA ARG A 145 0.57 16.23 -25.08
C ARG A 145 0.65 16.18 -23.56
N LEU A 146 1.62 16.90 -22.99
CA LEU A 146 1.66 17.13 -21.53
C LEU A 146 0.36 17.75 -21.00
N ARG A 147 -0.29 18.62 -21.78
CA ARG A 147 -1.59 19.19 -21.41
C ARG A 147 -2.68 18.13 -21.26
N ASP A 148 -2.70 17.11 -22.12
CA ASP A 148 -3.69 16.05 -22.03
C ASP A 148 -3.51 15.26 -20.72
N ILE A 149 -2.26 15.03 -20.32
CA ILE A 149 -1.93 14.39 -19.03
C ILE A 149 -2.47 15.21 -17.87
N VAL A 150 -2.18 16.51 -17.85
CA VAL A 150 -2.68 17.43 -16.82
C VAL A 150 -4.20 17.46 -16.79
N ASP A 151 -4.85 17.52 -17.95
CA ASP A 151 -6.31 17.60 -18.04
C ASP A 151 -6.97 16.31 -17.54
N TYR A 152 -6.46 15.13 -17.91
CA TYR A 152 -6.95 13.84 -17.41
C TYR A 152 -6.75 13.70 -15.89
N GLN A 153 -5.56 14.04 -15.39
CA GLN A 153 -5.25 13.95 -13.95
C GLN A 153 -6.07 14.96 -13.13
N LEU A 154 -6.32 16.16 -13.64
CA LEU A 154 -7.15 17.16 -12.96
C LEU A 154 -8.62 16.71 -12.89
N SER A 155 -9.16 16.15 -13.98
CA SER A 155 -10.50 15.55 -13.97
C SER A 155 -10.61 14.40 -12.97
N ALA A 156 -9.62 13.49 -12.94
CA ALA A 156 -9.59 12.39 -11.96
C ALA A 156 -9.53 12.91 -10.52
N THR A 157 -8.68 13.91 -10.25
CA THR A 157 -8.54 14.53 -8.92
C THR A 157 -9.86 15.18 -8.47
N ARG A 158 -10.57 15.87 -9.38
CA ARG A 158 -11.89 16.44 -9.07
C ARG A 158 -12.91 15.36 -8.77
N ALA A 159 -12.89 14.25 -9.49
CA ALA A 159 -13.77 13.11 -9.22
C ALA A 159 -13.52 12.52 -7.82
N VAL A 160 -12.24 12.38 -7.42
CA VAL A 160 -11.85 11.96 -6.07
C VAL A 160 -12.38 12.92 -5.01
N LEU A 161 -12.12 14.22 -5.16
CA LEU A 161 -12.58 15.24 -4.21
C LEU A 161 -14.11 15.26 -4.09
N ALA A 162 -14.83 15.18 -5.20
CA ALA A 162 -16.28 15.14 -5.22
C ALA A 162 -16.84 13.86 -4.57
N HIS A 163 -16.22 12.70 -4.82
CA HIS A 163 -16.59 11.44 -4.20
C HIS A 163 -16.36 11.49 -2.69
N ALA A 164 -15.20 11.95 -2.24
CA ALA A 164 -14.86 12.05 -0.82
C ALA A 164 -15.81 13.02 -0.08
N ALA A 165 -16.08 14.19 -0.66
CA ALA A 165 -16.98 15.18 -0.08
C ALA A 165 -18.42 14.67 0.07
N ARG A 166 -18.94 13.95 -0.94
CA ARG A 166 -20.30 13.38 -0.90
C ARG A 166 -20.43 12.19 0.04
N ASN A 167 -19.36 11.41 0.21
CA ASN A 167 -19.35 10.17 0.99
C ASN A 167 -18.58 10.30 2.32
N ARG A 168 -18.54 11.50 2.92
CA ARG A 168 -17.72 11.78 4.12
C ARG A 168 -17.97 10.78 5.28
N ASP A 169 -19.25 10.43 5.52
CA ASP A 169 -19.63 9.60 6.65
C ASP A 169 -19.17 8.15 6.43
N TYR A 170 -19.17 7.69 5.18
CA TYR A 170 -18.60 6.40 4.79
C TYR A 170 -17.09 6.37 5.08
N TRP A 171 -16.33 7.38 4.61
CA TRP A 171 -14.88 7.43 4.81
C TRP A 171 -14.47 7.45 6.29
N LEU A 172 -15.16 8.26 7.11
CA LEU A 172 -14.87 8.36 8.54
C LEU A 172 -15.24 7.07 9.31
N ARG A 173 -16.38 6.45 8.97
CA ARG A 173 -16.80 5.18 9.59
C ARG A 173 -15.88 4.03 9.22
N THR A 174 -15.53 3.91 7.93
CA THR A 174 -14.57 2.89 7.46
C THR A 174 -13.23 3.04 8.17
N PHE A 175 -12.68 4.26 8.26
CA PHE A 175 -11.44 4.52 9.00
C PHE A 175 -11.52 4.08 10.46
N TYR A 176 -12.62 4.42 11.15
CA TYR A 176 -12.84 4.01 12.53
C TYR A 176 -12.95 2.48 12.67
N ASP A 177 -13.78 1.84 11.86
CA ASP A 177 -14.08 0.42 11.96
C ASP A 177 -12.87 -0.46 11.65
N VAL A 178 -12.08 -0.11 10.63
CA VAL A 178 -10.83 -0.80 10.29
C VAL A 178 -9.86 -0.74 11.46
N ASN A 179 -9.64 0.45 12.04
CA ASN A 179 -8.71 0.61 13.15
C ASN A 179 -9.23 -0.03 14.45
N ARG A 180 -10.56 -0.03 14.68
CA ARG A 180 -11.18 -0.76 15.79
C ARG A 180 -10.96 -2.27 15.65
N ARG A 181 -11.11 -2.83 14.45
CA ARG A 181 -10.81 -4.25 14.18
C ARG A 181 -9.33 -4.56 14.40
N ALA A 182 -8.42 -3.70 13.94
CA ALA A 182 -6.99 -3.84 14.18
C ALA A 182 -6.65 -3.83 15.68
N ALA A 183 -7.26 -2.92 16.45
CA ALA A 183 -7.08 -2.84 17.90
C ALA A 183 -7.66 -4.05 18.67
N ALA A 184 -8.62 -4.77 18.08
CA ALA A 184 -9.19 -5.98 18.64
C ALA A 184 -8.50 -7.29 18.17
N ARG A 185 -7.40 -7.18 17.38
CA ARG A 185 -6.69 -8.34 16.83
C ARG A 185 -6.12 -9.22 17.94
N ARG A 186 -6.24 -10.54 17.74
CA ARG A 186 -5.73 -11.57 18.66
C ARG A 186 -4.65 -12.46 18.06
N GLU A 187 -4.50 -12.44 16.74
CA GLU A 187 -3.62 -13.35 16.00
C GLU A 187 -2.67 -12.60 15.03
N PRO A 188 -1.34 -12.74 15.21
CA PRO A 188 -0.70 -13.25 16.43
C PRO A 188 -1.04 -12.35 17.63
N TYR A 189 -0.79 -12.80 18.87
CA TYR A 189 -0.96 -11.97 20.07
C TYR A 189 0.06 -10.83 20.10
N ALA A 190 1.32 -11.13 19.78
CA ALA A 190 2.40 -10.15 19.67
C ALA A 190 3.51 -10.64 18.73
N PHE A 191 4.33 -9.73 18.24
CA PHE A 191 5.68 -10.06 17.76
C PHE A 191 6.71 -9.73 18.85
N ILE A 192 7.72 -10.59 19.00
CA ILE A 192 8.80 -10.43 19.97
C ILE A 192 10.12 -10.34 19.21
N VAL A 193 10.90 -9.30 19.51
CA VAL A 193 12.29 -9.15 19.04
C VAL A 193 13.19 -9.44 20.24
N PRO A 194 13.86 -10.61 20.33
CA PRO A 194 14.76 -10.93 21.42
C PRO A 194 15.82 -9.85 21.64
N ALA A 195 16.23 -9.64 22.91
CA ALA A 195 17.29 -8.70 23.27
C ALA A 195 18.63 -9.04 22.61
N GLU A 196 18.97 -10.32 22.58
CA GLU A 196 20.18 -10.82 21.93
C GLU A 196 19.90 -11.00 20.43
N GLN A 197 20.61 -10.23 19.61
CA GLN A 197 20.50 -10.24 18.16
C GLN A 197 21.88 -10.34 17.56
N LYS A 198 22.00 -11.05 16.42
CA LYS A 198 23.27 -11.13 15.68
C LYS A 198 23.76 -9.76 15.24
N ASP A 199 22.83 -8.90 14.80
CA ASP A 199 23.08 -7.50 14.47
C ASP A 199 22.13 -6.59 15.28
N PRO A 200 22.59 -6.05 16.42
CA PRO A 200 21.80 -5.14 17.24
C PRO A 200 21.42 -3.84 16.53
N LEU A 201 22.23 -3.36 15.57
CA LEU A 201 21.93 -2.13 14.82
C LEU A 201 20.83 -2.37 13.80
N ALA A 202 20.83 -3.52 13.13
CA ALA A 202 19.71 -3.93 12.27
C ALA A 202 18.42 -4.06 13.09
N ALA A 203 18.47 -4.68 14.26
CA ALA A 203 17.32 -4.77 15.16
C ALA A 203 16.82 -3.40 15.60
N ALA A 204 17.72 -2.48 15.97
CA ALA A 204 17.37 -1.10 16.32
C ALA A 204 16.71 -0.37 15.14
N LYS A 205 17.20 -0.56 13.91
CA LYS A 205 16.62 0.01 12.69
C LYS A 205 15.24 -0.58 12.36
N LEU A 206 15.04 -1.88 12.58
CA LEU A 206 13.72 -2.53 12.42
C LEU A 206 12.72 -1.92 13.40
N LEU A 207 13.07 -1.85 14.68
CA LEU A 207 12.23 -1.26 15.73
C LEU A 207 11.93 0.21 15.45
N TRP A 208 12.90 0.95 14.89
CA TRP A 208 12.68 2.30 14.41
C TRP A 208 11.66 2.38 13.27
N VAL A 209 11.72 1.47 12.27
CA VAL A 209 10.71 1.40 11.20
C VAL A 209 9.32 1.14 11.76
N ILE A 210 9.19 0.19 12.68
CA ILE A 210 7.90 -0.14 13.31
C ILE A 210 7.34 1.06 14.07
N ARG A 211 8.15 1.73 14.91
CA ARG A 211 7.73 2.92 15.65
C ARG A 211 7.42 4.12 14.74
N THR A 212 8.15 4.26 13.62
CA THR A 212 7.87 5.30 12.61
C THR A 212 6.54 5.04 11.89
N GLY A 213 6.13 3.78 11.76
CA GLY A 213 4.79 3.40 11.30
C GLY A 213 3.70 3.53 12.37
N ALA A 214 3.90 4.35 13.40
CA ALA A 214 2.95 4.59 14.49
C ALA A 214 2.49 3.33 15.25
N VAL A 215 3.30 2.27 15.23
CA VAL A 215 3.06 1.05 16.01
C VAL A 215 3.78 1.16 17.36
N ASP A 216 3.05 0.91 18.44
CA ASP A 216 3.58 0.86 19.79
C ASP A 216 4.50 -0.34 19.96
N VAL A 217 5.68 -0.07 20.51
CA VAL A 217 6.69 -1.06 20.84
C VAL A 217 7.06 -0.91 22.32
N TYR A 218 7.18 -2.03 23.01
CA TYR A 218 7.48 -2.10 24.43
C TYR A 218 8.81 -2.81 24.65
N ARG A 219 9.54 -2.44 25.69
CA ARG A 219 10.73 -3.14 26.17
C ARG A 219 10.40 -3.90 27.45
N ALA A 220 10.79 -5.16 27.53
CA ALA A 220 10.65 -5.98 28.72
C ALA A 220 11.64 -5.54 29.81
N ARG A 221 11.15 -5.27 31.02
CA ARG A 221 11.96 -4.89 32.21
C ARG A 221 12.54 -6.10 32.95
N ALA A 222 11.97 -7.28 32.73
CA ALA A 222 12.39 -8.53 33.34
C ALA A 222 12.25 -9.67 32.32
N GLU A 223 12.83 -10.83 32.64
CA GLU A 223 12.59 -12.06 31.87
C GLU A 223 11.09 -12.41 31.86
N PHE A 224 10.61 -12.93 30.73
CA PHE A 224 9.24 -13.44 30.61
C PHE A 224 9.22 -14.68 29.68
N LYS A 225 8.11 -15.42 29.72
CA LYS A 225 7.88 -16.56 28.82
C LYS A 225 6.74 -16.25 27.86
N ALA A 226 6.90 -16.62 26.60
CA ALA A 226 5.81 -16.68 25.63
C ALA A 226 5.85 -18.04 24.92
N GLY A 227 4.79 -18.82 25.08
CA GLY A 227 4.82 -20.25 24.75
C GLY A 227 5.88 -20.98 25.57
N GLU A 228 6.69 -21.81 24.91
CA GLU A 228 7.76 -22.59 25.54
C GLU A 228 9.10 -21.83 25.65
N ARG A 229 9.20 -20.64 25.03
CA ARG A 229 10.44 -19.87 24.99
C ARG A 229 10.49 -18.80 26.07
N ALA A 230 11.65 -18.71 26.74
CA ALA A 230 11.98 -17.61 27.64
C ALA A 230 12.69 -16.48 26.88
N TYR A 231 12.41 -15.24 27.25
CA TYR A 231 12.96 -14.04 26.65
C TYR A 231 13.54 -13.15 27.75
N ALA A 232 14.82 -12.79 27.62
CA ALA A 232 15.51 -11.96 28.60
C ALA A 232 14.94 -10.54 28.69
N ALA A 233 15.21 -9.86 29.81
CA ALA A 233 15.01 -8.42 29.94
C ALA A 233 15.70 -7.68 28.78
N GLY A 234 15.09 -6.59 28.31
CA GLY A 234 15.54 -5.84 27.13
C GLY A 234 14.94 -6.34 25.81
N SER A 235 14.30 -7.52 25.76
CA SER A 235 13.55 -7.96 24.58
C SER A 235 12.40 -7.00 24.28
N HIS A 236 12.10 -6.79 23.01
CA HIS A 236 11.03 -5.90 22.59
C HIS A 236 9.76 -6.69 22.24
N VAL A 237 8.62 -6.16 22.67
CA VAL A 237 7.30 -6.73 22.43
C VAL A 237 6.48 -5.73 21.63
N ILE A 238 5.87 -6.22 20.56
CA ILE A 238 4.98 -5.47 19.67
C ILE A 238 3.61 -6.12 19.78
N PRO A 239 2.74 -5.68 20.70
CA PRO A 239 1.39 -6.24 20.85
C PRO A 239 0.59 -6.03 19.57
N MET A 240 -0.24 -6.99 19.18
CA MET A 240 -1.06 -6.84 17.96
C MET A 240 -2.42 -6.18 18.21
N ALA A 241 -2.89 -6.17 19.46
CA ALA A 241 -4.12 -5.53 19.88
C ALA A 241 -3.94 -3.99 20.01
N GLN A 242 -3.64 -3.33 18.90
CA GLN A 242 -3.49 -1.88 18.81
C GLN A 242 -3.88 -1.38 17.40
N PRO A 243 -4.21 -0.09 17.24
CA PRO A 243 -4.35 0.52 15.91
C PRO A 243 -3.08 0.31 15.08
N PHE A 244 -3.23 0.30 13.75
CA PHE A 244 -2.11 0.18 12.81
C PHE A 244 -1.30 -1.12 12.91
N SER A 245 -1.74 -2.09 13.69
CA SER A 245 -1.09 -3.41 13.80
C SER A 245 -1.00 -4.16 12.47
N ALA A 246 -1.87 -3.84 11.50
CA ALA A 246 -1.75 -4.32 10.12
C ALA A 246 -0.39 -3.97 9.48
N PHE A 247 0.17 -2.78 9.77
CA PHE A 247 1.49 -2.37 9.29
C PHE A 247 2.59 -3.27 9.87
N ALA A 248 2.54 -3.51 11.18
CA ALA A 248 3.48 -4.42 11.83
C ALA A 248 3.35 -5.84 11.27
N LYS A 249 2.13 -6.37 11.15
CA LYS A 249 1.90 -7.72 10.63
C LYS A 249 2.43 -7.88 9.21
N MET A 250 2.09 -6.96 8.32
CA MET A 250 2.57 -6.95 6.93
C MET A 250 4.10 -7.01 6.84
N LEU A 251 4.81 -6.24 7.67
CA LEU A 251 6.28 -6.19 7.60
C LEU A 251 6.99 -7.32 8.34
N LEU A 252 6.43 -7.79 9.46
CA LEU A 252 7.09 -8.75 10.36
C LEU A 252 6.75 -10.20 10.04
N GLU A 253 5.59 -10.45 9.46
CA GLU A 253 5.16 -11.80 9.09
C GLU A 253 5.94 -12.32 7.87
N ARG A 254 6.12 -13.64 7.84
CA ARG A 254 6.67 -14.31 6.67
C ARG A 254 5.62 -14.38 5.57
N GLN A 255 5.82 -13.59 4.51
CA GLN A 255 4.88 -13.48 3.41
C GLN A 255 4.95 -14.68 2.47
N ARG A 256 3.83 -15.00 1.83
CA ARG A 256 3.71 -16.02 0.79
C ARG A 256 3.02 -15.42 -0.43
N TYR A 257 3.77 -15.18 -1.49
CA TYR A 257 3.20 -14.73 -2.76
C TYR A 257 2.31 -15.84 -3.34
N PRO A 258 1.09 -15.53 -3.82
CA PRO A 258 0.22 -16.53 -4.41
C PRO A 258 0.75 -17.03 -5.76
N ASP A 259 0.52 -18.31 -6.05
CA ASP A 259 0.84 -18.92 -7.34
C ASP A 259 -0.24 -18.56 -8.38
N LEU A 260 -0.18 -17.34 -8.90
CA LEU A 260 -1.10 -16.85 -9.93
C LEU A 260 -0.76 -17.44 -11.29
N ARG A 261 -1.78 -17.94 -12.00
CA ARG A 261 -1.65 -18.56 -13.33
C ARG A 261 -2.53 -17.84 -14.34
N GLU A 262 -2.09 -17.75 -15.59
CA GLU A 262 -2.89 -17.12 -16.66
C GLU A 262 -4.22 -17.85 -16.91
N TRP A 263 -4.26 -19.16 -16.66
CA TRP A 263 -5.45 -20.00 -16.60
C TRP A 263 -5.18 -21.22 -15.71
N PRO A 264 -6.19 -21.99 -15.26
CA PRO A 264 -5.97 -23.19 -14.45
C PRO A 264 -5.02 -24.19 -15.12
N GLY A 265 -3.89 -24.48 -14.47
CA GLY A 265 -2.83 -25.35 -15.01
C GLY A 265 -1.89 -24.69 -16.04
N GLY A 266 -2.08 -23.40 -16.32
CA GLY A 266 -1.27 -22.62 -17.26
C GLY A 266 0.08 -22.13 -16.69
N PRO A 267 0.82 -21.33 -17.48
CA PRO A 267 2.05 -20.71 -17.02
C PRO A 267 1.79 -19.74 -15.86
N PRO A 268 2.80 -19.49 -14.99
CA PRO A 268 2.73 -18.45 -13.97
C PRO A 268 2.48 -17.08 -14.60
N GLN A 269 1.56 -16.32 -14.01
CA GLN A 269 1.38 -14.94 -14.35
C GLN A 269 2.58 -14.13 -13.85
N ARG A 270 3.14 -13.30 -14.73
CA ARG A 270 4.25 -12.41 -14.36
C ARG A 270 3.79 -11.43 -13.26
N PRO A 271 4.48 -11.37 -12.10
CA PRO A 271 4.21 -10.35 -11.09
C PRO A 271 4.38 -8.96 -11.66
N TYR A 272 3.54 -8.01 -11.22
CA TYR A 272 3.69 -6.62 -11.64
C TYR A 272 4.96 -5.99 -11.05
N ASP A 273 5.26 -6.29 -9.78
CA ASP A 273 6.40 -5.70 -9.05
C ASP A 273 7.11 -6.76 -8.17
N VAL A 274 7.24 -6.52 -6.86
CA VAL A 274 7.92 -7.42 -5.92
C VAL A 274 7.02 -8.56 -5.46
N THR A 275 7.61 -9.73 -5.23
CA THR A 275 6.88 -10.91 -4.72
C THR A 275 7.10 -11.17 -3.23
N ALA A 276 8.14 -10.60 -2.62
CA ALA A 276 8.47 -10.85 -1.20
C ALA A 276 8.85 -9.56 -0.46
N HIS A 277 8.41 -9.45 0.80
CA HIS A 277 8.69 -8.26 1.62
C HIS A 277 8.74 -8.53 3.15
N THR A 278 9.26 -9.68 3.57
CA THR A 278 9.46 -9.97 5.01
C THR A 278 10.70 -9.26 5.54
N LEU A 279 10.48 -8.19 6.29
CA LEU A 279 11.53 -7.28 6.73
C LEU A 279 12.53 -7.93 7.71
N PRO A 280 12.13 -8.78 8.67
CA PRO A 280 13.07 -9.52 9.52
C PRO A 280 14.08 -10.35 8.74
N LEU A 281 13.62 -11.07 7.71
CA LEU A 281 14.49 -11.87 6.85
C LEU A 281 15.44 -11.00 6.02
N LEU A 282 14.94 -9.89 5.46
CA LEU A 282 15.74 -8.93 4.70
C LEU A 282 16.85 -8.31 5.56
N MET A 283 16.57 -8.06 6.84
CA MET A 283 17.48 -7.38 7.76
C MET A 283 18.34 -8.35 8.59
N GLY A 284 18.10 -9.65 8.52
CA GLY A 284 18.78 -10.64 9.36
C GLY A 284 18.44 -10.50 10.86
N VAL A 285 17.25 -10.01 11.19
CA VAL A 285 16.78 -9.79 12.56
C VAL A 285 15.86 -10.93 12.98
N GLU A 286 16.10 -11.51 14.15
CA GLU A 286 15.21 -12.50 14.71
C GLU A 286 13.94 -11.82 15.25
N VAL A 287 12.79 -12.26 14.73
CA VAL A 287 11.47 -11.86 15.21
C VAL A 287 10.61 -13.11 15.35
N VAL A 288 9.96 -13.26 16.50
CA VAL A 288 9.13 -14.42 16.82
C VAL A 288 7.69 -13.96 16.96
N ALA A 289 6.77 -14.60 16.25
CA ALA A 289 5.34 -14.44 16.49
C ALA A 289 4.96 -15.24 17.74
N ALA A 290 4.29 -14.60 18.69
CA ALA A 290 3.66 -15.25 19.83
C ALA A 290 2.15 -15.30 19.56
N ASP A 291 1.60 -16.49 19.36
CA ASP A 291 0.18 -16.67 19.07
C ASP A 291 -0.67 -16.64 20.35
N ALA A 292 -0.12 -17.17 21.46
CA ALA A 292 -0.81 -17.21 22.75
C ALA A 292 -0.51 -15.96 23.62
N PRO A 293 -1.46 -15.52 24.45
CA PRO A 293 -1.23 -14.47 25.44
C PRO A 293 -0.12 -14.82 26.43
N PHE A 294 0.60 -13.80 26.89
CA PHE A 294 1.61 -13.91 27.95
C PHE A 294 1.65 -12.66 28.83
N VAL A 295 2.28 -12.80 30.00
CA VAL A 295 2.49 -11.71 30.96
C VAL A 295 3.96 -11.31 30.94
N ALA A 296 4.22 -10.02 30.77
CA ALA A 296 5.56 -9.45 30.82
C ALA A 296 5.52 -8.07 31.50
N ALA A 297 6.56 -7.72 32.26
CA ALA A 297 6.72 -6.37 32.79
C ALA A 297 7.22 -5.45 31.66
N LEU A 298 6.30 -4.67 31.06
CA LEU A 298 6.58 -3.90 29.85
C LEU A 298 6.70 -2.40 30.13
N GLU A 299 7.62 -1.76 29.41
CA GLU A 299 7.80 -0.31 29.33
C GLU A 299 7.59 0.15 27.89
N LYS A 300 6.65 1.07 27.65
CA LYS A 300 6.43 1.61 26.31
C LYS A 300 7.62 2.45 25.89
N LEU A 301 8.14 2.21 24.69
CA LEU A 301 9.14 3.09 24.09
C LEU A 301 8.47 4.37 23.59
N ASP A 302 9.20 5.49 23.65
CA ASP A 302 8.72 6.77 23.11
C ASP A 302 8.40 6.69 21.60
N ALA A 303 7.86 7.75 21.03
CA ALA A 303 7.79 7.86 19.57
C ALA A 303 9.21 7.79 18.95
N ALA A 304 9.34 7.27 17.73
CA ALA A 304 10.64 7.22 17.05
C ALA A 304 11.20 8.65 16.85
N ALA A 305 12.41 8.89 17.35
CA ALA A 305 13.20 10.05 16.91
C ALA A 305 13.63 9.84 15.44
N SER A 306 13.92 10.92 14.72
CA SER A 306 14.46 10.83 13.36
C SER A 306 15.77 10.03 13.35
N PHE A 307 15.89 9.05 12.45
CA PHE A 307 17.16 8.35 12.23
C PHE A 307 18.06 9.27 11.40
N VAL A 308 18.84 10.11 12.07
CA VAL A 308 19.90 10.85 11.40
C VAL A 308 21.07 9.87 11.24
N THR A 309 21.27 9.35 10.03
CA THR A 309 22.57 8.76 9.69
C THR A 309 23.62 9.86 9.85
N PRO A 310 24.70 9.64 10.63
CA PRO A 310 25.88 10.47 10.51
C PRO A 310 26.30 10.46 9.04
N GLY A 311 26.43 11.65 8.44
CA GLY A 311 26.88 11.83 7.07
C GLY A 311 28.34 11.44 6.88
#